data_AF-A0A7J7KJR8-F1
#
_entry.id   AF-A0A7J7KJR8-F1
#
_cell.length_a   1.000
_cell.length_b   1.000
_cell.length_c   1.000
_cell.angle_alpha   90.00
_cell.angle_beta   90.00
_cell.angle_gamma   90.00
#
_symmetry.space_group_name_H-M   'P 1'
#
loop_
_entity.id
_entity.type
_entity.pdbx_description
1 polymer ?
#
loop_
_entity_poly.entity_id
_entity_poly.type
_entity_poly.pdbx_seq_one_letter_code
_entity_poly.pdbx_strand_id
1 'polypeptide(L)'
;MGEYDKGLEYHKKALEIILAVYGTETADVRIGFSYSNLGRVYYRMGEYSKALKYHTESLKMMLAVYGAEATHADIATTYNNIGSTYDKMCNYNKALEYHTKSSDMLLAVYGAEAAHRDIATSYNNIGLAYYAKYFLSLESASTASVNPLVHGVKFMRSGQPTLQKSRAAYSQHSANPGCRK
;
A
#
# COMPACT_ATOMS: atom_id res chain seq x y z
N MET A 1 10.38 16.30 -10.32
CA MET A 1 11.40 15.55 -9.55
C MET A 1 12.07 16.45 -8.51
N GLY A 2 12.58 17.63 -8.86
CA GLY A 2 13.32 18.50 -7.92
C GLY A 2 12.57 19.01 -6.68
N GLU A 3 11.23 19.07 -6.66
CA GLU A 3 10.48 19.45 -5.44
C GLU A 3 10.40 18.31 -4.42
N TYR A 4 10.37 17.05 -4.87
CA TYR A 4 10.40 15.90 -3.98
C TYR A 4 11.76 15.78 -3.27
N ASP A 5 12.85 16.09 -3.97
CA ASP A 5 14.19 16.09 -3.40
C ASP A 5 14.32 17.13 -2.28
N LYS A 6 13.77 18.34 -2.49
CA LYS A 6 13.66 19.36 -1.43
C LYS A 6 12.81 18.86 -0.26
N GLY A 7 11.67 18.23 -0.53
CA GLY A 7 10.82 17.64 0.51
C GLY A 7 11.56 16.59 1.34
N LEU A 8 12.33 15.72 0.70
CA LEU A 8 13.18 14.74 1.38
C LEU A 8 14.24 15.41 2.24
N GLU A 9 14.90 16.46 1.75
CA GLU A 9 15.91 17.21 2.48
C GLU A 9 15.34 17.79 3.78
N TYR A 10 14.20 18.49 3.70
CA TYR A 10 13.58 19.10 4.88
C TYR A 10 13.06 18.06 5.88
N HIS A 11 12.46 16.96 5.41
CA HIS A 11 12.02 15.89 6.32
C HIS A 11 13.18 15.14 6.98
N LYS A 12 14.31 14.95 6.28
CA LYS A 12 15.53 14.38 6.89
C LYS A 12 16.13 15.31 7.93
N LYS A 13 16.26 16.59 7.63
CA LYS A 13 16.72 17.61 8.59
C LYS A 13 15.82 17.65 9.84
N ALA A 14 14.50 17.59 9.66
CA ALA A 14 13.58 17.54 10.79
C ALA A 14 13.79 16.28 11.65
N LEU A 15 13.94 15.12 11.01
CA LEU A 15 14.22 13.86 11.71
C LEU A 15 15.55 13.93 12.48
N GLU A 16 16.61 14.45 11.88
CA GLU A 16 17.93 14.63 12.52
C GLU A 16 17.82 15.51 13.77
N ILE A 17 17.11 16.63 13.70
CA ILE A 17 16.89 17.52 14.85
C ILE A 17 16.10 16.82 15.95
N ILE A 18 15.02 16.11 15.60
CA ILE A 18 14.20 15.38 16.57
C ILE A 18 15.04 14.30 17.27
N LEU A 19 15.84 13.54 16.52
CA LEU A 19 16.74 12.53 17.08
C LEU A 19 17.82 13.14 17.99
N ALA A 20 18.32 14.34 17.67
CA ALA A 20 19.28 15.04 18.51
C ALA A 20 18.67 15.54 19.84
N VAL A 21 17.37 15.90 19.84
CA VAL A 21 16.67 16.39 21.03
C VAL A 21 16.22 15.24 21.94
N TYR A 22 15.68 14.16 21.38
CA TYR A 22 15.05 13.07 22.15
C TYR A 22 15.92 11.81 22.27
N GLY A 23 17.03 11.75 21.54
CA GLY A 23 17.88 10.56 21.43
C GLY A 23 17.32 9.51 20.48
N THR A 24 18.15 8.51 20.15
CA THR A 24 17.78 7.41 19.24
C THR A 24 17.02 6.27 19.92
N GLU A 25 17.17 6.16 21.25
CA GLU A 25 16.61 5.06 22.05
C GLU A 25 15.23 5.37 22.63
N THR A 26 14.75 6.61 22.48
CA THR A 26 13.48 7.04 23.06
C THR A 26 12.35 6.91 22.04
N ALA A 27 11.27 6.24 22.44
CA ALA A 27 10.06 6.19 21.63
C ALA A 27 9.35 7.55 21.63
N ASP A 28 9.21 8.17 20.46
CA ASP A 28 8.57 9.49 20.31
C ASP A 28 7.68 9.57 19.07
N VAL A 29 6.46 10.06 19.24
CA VAL A 29 5.46 10.16 18.16
C VAL A 29 5.95 11.04 17.00
N ARG A 30 6.79 12.06 17.26
CA ARG A 30 7.34 12.95 16.23
C ARG A 30 8.35 12.25 15.35
N ILE A 31 9.11 11.30 15.89
CA ILE A 31 10.00 10.43 15.10
C ILE A 31 9.15 9.57 14.17
N GLY A 32 8.07 8.97 14.70
CA GLY A 32 7.10 8.19 13.91
C GLY A 32 6.52 9.00 12.75
N PHE A 33 6.00 10.20 13.02
CA PHE A 33 5.47 11.08 11.97
C PHE A 33 6.52 11.48 10.93
N SER A 34 7.76 11.72 11.35
CA SER A 34 8.86 12.06 10.43
C SER A 34 9.18 10.91 9.48
N TYR A 35 9.23 9.67 9.99
CA TYR A 35 9.35 8.48 9.16
C TYR A 35 8.15 8.29 8.22
N SER A 36 6.93 8.49 8.70
CA SER A 36 5.72 8.40 7.86
C SER A 36 5.77 9.39 6.68
N ASN A 37 6.19 10.64 6.94
CA ASN A 37 6.32 11.66 5.91
C ASN A 37 7.41 11.34 4.88
N LEU A 38 8.58 10.87 5.31
CA LEU A 38 9.62 10.37 4.40
C LEU A 38 9.07 9.23 3.52
N GLY A 39 8.35 8.29 4.12
CA GLY A 39 7.68 7.21 3.40
C GLY A 39 6.70 7.72 2.34
N ARG A 40 5.87 8.71 2.68
CA ARG A 40 4.93 9.34 1.73
C ARG A 40 5.64 10.00 0.56
N VAL A 41 6.76 10.70 0.80
CA VAL A 41 7.54 11.33 -0.28
C VAL A 41 8.09 10.27 -1.23
N TYR A 42 8.76 9.23 -0.72
CA TYR A 42 9.24 8.12 -1.55
C TYR A 42 8.12 7.40 -2.30
N TYR A 43 6.96 7.22 -1.66
CA TYR A 43 5.79 6.65 -2.32
C TYR A 43 5.35 7.50 -3.52
N ARG A 44 5.32 8.83 -3.36
CA ARG A 44 4.96 9.76 -4.44
C ARG A 44 6.03 9.83 -5.55
N MET A 45 7.28 9.52 -5.23
CA MET A 45 8.37 9.37 -6.21
C MET A 45 8.33 8.02 -6.95
N GLY A 46 7.47 7.07 -6.55
CA GLY A 46 7.45 5.71 -7.08
C GLY A 46 8.54 4.80 -6.51
N GLU A 47 9.29 5.25 -5.51
CA GLU A 47 10.34 4.48 -4.84
C GLU A 47 9.76 3.61 -3.71
N TYR A 48 8.86 2.69 -4.06
CA TYR A 48 8.03 1.96 -3.11
C TYR A 48 8.82 1.13 -2.08
N SER A 49 9.98 0.58 -2.45
CA SER A 49 10.84 -0.15 -1.49
C SER A 49 11.38 0.77 -0.39
N LYS A 50 11.75 2.02 -0.72
CA LYS A 50 12.19 3.00 0.28
C LYS A 50 11.00 3.49 1.10
N ALA A 51 9.85 3.73 0.45
CA ALA A 51 8.61 4.08 1.14
C ALA A 51 8.23 3.04 2.20
N LEU A 52 8.29 1.75 1.83
CA LEU A 52 7.98 0.64 2.73
C LEU A 52 8.92 0.61 3.94
N LYS A 53 10.22 0.82 3.73
CA LYS A 53 11.20 0.90 4.81
C LYS A 53 10.80 1.98 5.82
N TYR A 54 10.55 3.19 5.35
CA TYR A 54 10.20 4.31 6.23
C TYR A 54 8.83 4.16 6.90
N HIS A 55 7.82 3.64 6.20
CA HIS A 55 6.53 3.32 6.83
C HIS A 55 6.64 2.22 7.89
N THR A 56 7.53 1.24 7.70
CA THR A 56 7.80 0.20 8.70
C THR A 56 8.50 0.75 9.93
N GLU A 57 9.47 1.66 9.76
CA GLU A 57 10.11 2.34 10.90
C GLU A 57 9.12 3.25 11.64
N SER A 58 8.23 3.93 10.92
CA SER A 58 7.10 4.66 11.53
C SER A 58 6.23 3.74 12.37
N LEU A 59 5.89 2.55 11.86
CA LEU A 59 5.03 1.60 12.57
C LEU A 59 5.70 1.12 13.86
N LYS A 60 6.97 0.73 13.80
CA LYS A 60 7.75 0.33 14.98
C LYS A 60 7.74 1.42 16.04
N MET A 61 7.94 2.67 15.63
CA MET A 61 7.95 3.81 16.54
C MET A 61 6.57 4.04 17.16
N MET A 62 5.49 4.00 16.39
CA MET A 62 4.13 4.16 16.92
C MET A 62 3.77 3.05 17.90
N LEU A 63 4.14 1.79 17.61
CA LEU A 63 3.94 0.67 18.53
C LEU A 63 4.79 0.80 19.80
N ALA A 64 6.00 1.37 19.72
CA ALA A 64 6.82 1.63 20.90
C ALA A 64 6.24 2.76 21.77
N VAL A 65 5.61 3.77 21.16
CA VAL A 65 5.00 4.92 21.86
C VAL A 65 3.70 4.53 22.55
N TYR A 66 2.79 3.87 21.83
CA TYR A 66 1.45 3.57 22.35
C TYR A 66 1.37 2.21 23.04
N GLY A 67 2.29 1.30 22.75
CA GLY A 67 2.26 -0.11 23.16
C GLY A 67 1.94 -1.05 21.99
N ALA A 68 2.52 -2.25 22.01
CA ALA A 68 2.40 -3.22 20.92
C ALA A 68 0.96 -3.68 20.64
N GLU A 69 0.14 -3.73 21.69
CA GLU A 69 -1.27 -4.13 21.64
C GLU A 69 -2.23 -2.93 21.68
N ALA A 70 -1.70 -1.71 21.51
CA ALA A 70 -2.52 -0.50 21.61
C ALA A 70 -3.37 -0.28 20.36
N THR A 71 -4.61 0.10 20.59
CA THR A 71 -5.55 0.55 19.57
C THR A 71 -5.40 2.06 19.40
N HIS A 72 -4.79 2.52 18.30
CA HIS A 72 -4.60 3.95 18.05
C HIS A 72 -4.73 4.30 16.57
N ALA A 73 -5.39 5.42 16.25
CA ALA A 73 -5.64 5.85 14.87
C ALA A 73 -4.35 6.08 14.07
N ASP A 74 -3.26 6.52 14.72
CA ASP A 74 -1.96 6.70 14.07
C ASP A 74 -1.29 5.38 13.66
N ILE A 75 -1.46 4.32 14.46
CA ILE A 75 -1.00 2.97 14.11
C ILE A 75 -1.80 2.48 12.90
N ALA A 76 -3.13 2.65 12.91
CA ALA A 76 -3.98 2.27 11.80
C ALA A 76 -3.62 3.02 10.51
N THR A 77 -3.40 4.33 10.60
CA THR A 77 -2.95 5.15 9.46
C THR A 77 -1.63 4.64 8.88
N THR A 78 -0.71 4.21 9.75
CA THR A 78 0.57 3.65 9.33
C THR A 78 0.38 2.28 8.65
N TYR A 79 -0.49 1.42 9.16
CA TYR A 79 -0.87 0.18 8.48
C TYR A 79 -1.46 0.44 7.09
N ASN A 80 -2.35 1.42 6.95
CA ASN A 80 -2.92 1.78 5.66
C ASN A 80 -1.86 2.27 4.65
N ASN A 81 -0.86 3.03 5.10
CA ASN A 81 0.25 3.47 4.25
C ASN A 81 1.13 2.29 3.80
N ILE A 82 1.39 1.33 4.69
CA ILE A 82 2.10 0.09 4.33
C ILE A 82 1.29 -0.74 3.33
N GLY A 83 -0.02 -0.90 3.55
CA GLY A 83 -0.92 -1.59 2.63
C GLY A 83 -0.91 -0.97 1.24
N SER A 84 -1.03 0.36 1.18
CA SER A 84 -0.98 1.13 -0.08
C SER A 84 0.37 0.94 -0.80
N THR A 85 1.46 0.86 -0.04
CA THR A 85 2.80 0.65 -0.60
C THR A 85 2.92 -0.76 -1.20
N TYR A 86 2.40 -1.78 -0.51
CA TYR A 86 2.35 -3.14 -1.05
C TYR A 86 1.45 -3.26 -2.29
N ASP A 87 0.32 -2.54 -2.32
CA ASP A 87 -0.55 -2.46 -3.50
C ASP A 87 0.23 -1.92 -4.71
N LYS A 88 1.01 -0.85 -4.51
CA LYS A 88 1.90 -0.32 -5.57
C LYS A 88 3.06 -1.23 -5.93
N MET A 89 3.42 -2.18 -5.07
CA MET A 89 4.39 -3.24 -5.38
C MET A 89 3.71 -4.50 -5.94
N CYS A 90 2.41 -4.44 -6.24
CA CYS A 90 1.60 -5.56 -6.75
C CYS A 90 1.56 -6.77 -5.79
N ASN A 91 1.90 -6.57 -4.51
CA ASN A 91 1.81 -7.59 -3.48
C ASN A 91 0.46 -7.49 -2.77
N TYR A 92 -0.59 -7.87 -3.49
CA TYR A 92 -1.97 -7.69 -3.03
C TYR A 92 -2.31 -8.50 -1.78
N ASN A 93 -1.64 -9.63 -1.53
CA ASN A 93 -1.84 -10.40 -0.30
C ASN A 93 -1.39 -9.60 0.93
N LYS A 94 -0.19 -9.00 0.88
CA LYS A 94 0.26 -8.13 1.97
C LYS A 94 -0.54 -6.83 2.02
N ALA A 95 -0.92 -6.26 0.88
CA ALA A 95 -1.77 -5.07 0.87
C ALA A 95 -3.09 -5.32 1.65
N LEU A 96 -3.76 -6.44 1.37
CA LEU A 96 -4.97 -6.86 2.08
C LEU A 96 -4.72 -7.05 3.58
N GLU A 97 -3.66 -7.77 3.97
CA GLU A 97 -3.32 -7.97 5.38
C GLU A 97 -3.21 -6.64 6.15
N TYR A 98 -2.50 -5.67 5.58
CA TYR A 98 -2.25 -4.38 6.22
C TYR A 98 -3.47 -3.45 6.17
N HIS A 99 -4.25 -3.45 5.10
CA HIS A 99 -5.50 -2.69 5.04
C HIS A 99 -6.57 -3.26 5.99
N THR A 100 -6.64 -4.58 6.16
CA THR A 100 -7.53 -5.20 7.15
C THR A 100 -7.11 -4.80 8.57
N LYS A 101 -5.82 -4.92 8.91
CA LYS A 101 -5.29 -4.44 10.22
C LYS A 101 -5.63 -2.98 10.49
N SER A 102 -5.53 -2.11 9.47
CA SER A 102 -5.96 -0.71 9.58
C SER A 102 -7.45 -0.59 9.84
N SER A 103 -8.29 -1.29 9.07
CA SER A 103 -9.74 -1.22 9.19
C SER A 103 -10.22 -1.69 10.57
N ASP A 104 -9.75 -2.84 11.02
CA ASP A 104 -10.12 -3.44 12.31
C ASP A 104 -9.76 -2.50 13.47
N MET A 105 -8.57 -1.90 13.41
CA MET A 105 -8.14 -0.93 14.41
C MET A 105 -8.98 0.35 14.37
N LEU A 106 -9.30 0.90 13.19
CA LEU A 106 -10.14 2.10 13.07
C LEU A 106 -11.55 1.85 13.60
N LEU A 107 -12.12 0.67 13.36
CA LEU A 107 -13.41 0.26 13.92
C LEU A 107 -13.33 0.15 15.45
N ALA A 108 -12.21 -0.34 16.00
CA ALA A 108 -12.00 -0.37 17.43
C ALA A 108 -11.79 1.03 18.05
N VAL A 109 -11.15 1.97 17.34
CA VAL A 109 -10.98 3.37 17.80
C VAL A 109 -12.29 4.14 17.77
N TYR A 110 -13.00 4.12 16.65
CA TYR A 110 -14.16 5.01 16.42
C TYR A 110 -15.51 4.35 16.72
N GLY A 111 -15.55 3.02 16.81
CA GLY A 111 -16.76 2.22 16.95
C GLY A 111 -17.19 1.60 15.61
N ALA A 112 -17.79 0.41 15.67
CA ALA A 112 -18.15 -0.39 14.49
C ALA A 112 -19.14 0.31 13.54
N GLU A 113 -20.04 1.12 14.10
CA GLU A 113 -21.08 1.85 13.37
C GLU A 113 -20.69 3.30 13.04
N ALA A 114 -19.44 3.70 13.31
CA ALA A 114 -19.01 5.06 13.12
C ALA A 114 -18.80 5.40 11.64
N ALA A 115 -19.47 6.44 11.17
CA ALA A 115 -19.18 7.05 9.88
C ALA A 115 -17.86 7.84 9.95
N HIS A 116 -16.74 7.17 9.68
CA HIS A 116 -15.41 7.80 9.66
C HIS A 116 -14.74 7.71 8.28
N ARG A 117 -14.15 8.82 7.83
CA ARG A 117 -13.49 8.92 6.52
C ARG A 117 -12.39 7.89 6.32
N ASP A 118 -11.62 7.63 7.37
CA ASP A 118 -10.49 6.70 7.30
C ASP A 118 -10.95 5.23 7.20
N ILE A 119 -12.07 4.89 7.84
CA ILE A 119 -12.71 3.57 7.71
C ILE A 119 -13.15 3.36 6.25
N ALA A 120 -13.84 4.35 5.69
CA ALA A 120 -14.27 4.32 4.28
C ALA A 120 -13.07 4.20 3.32
N THR A 121 -11.97 4.92 3.60
CA THR A 121 -10.73 4.83 2.82
C THR A 121 -10.12 3.43 2.90
N SER A 122 -10.08 2.83 4.09
CA SER A 122 -9.56 1.48 4.29
C SER A 122 -10.37 0.44 3.52
N TYR A 123 -11.71 0.50 3.59
CA TYR A 123 -12.58 -0.41 2.82
C TYR A 123 -12.42 -0.24 1.31
N ASN A 124 -12.31 0.99 0.82
CA ASN A 124 -12.04 1.24 -0.60
C ASN A 124 -10.71 0.61 -1.03
N ASN A 125 -9.66 0.74 -0.21
CA ASN A 125 -8.36 0.13 -0.49
C ASN A 125 -8.43 -1.41 -0.49
N ILE A 126 -9.16 -2.02 0.45
CA ILE A 126 -9.42 -3.46 0.48
C ILE A 126 -10.13 -3.91 -0.80
N GLY A 127 -11.19 -3.21 -1.21
CA GLY A 127 -11.95 -3.51 -2.42
C GLY A 127 -11.09 -3.43 -3.69
N LEU A 128 -10.27 -2.38 -3.80
CA LEU A 128 -9.32 -2.24 -4.91
C LEU A 128 -8.27 -3.35 -4.92
N ALA A 129 -7.74 -3.73 -3.76
CA ALA A 129 -6.76 -4.81 -3.65
C ALA A 129 -7.35 -6.18 -4.04
N TYR A 130 -8.59 -6.49 -3.66
CA TYR A 130 -9.29 -7.69 -4.13
C TYR A 130 -9.52 -7.67 -5.65
N TYR A 131 -9.95 -6.53 -6.19
CA TYR A 131 -10.15 -6.37 -7.63
C TYR A 131 -8.85 -6.58 -8.41
N ALA A 132 -7.75 -5.97 -7.96
CA ALA A 132 -6.44 -6.10 -8.58
C ALA A 132 -5.87 -7.53 -8.45
N LYS A 133 -6.03 -8.17 -7.29
CA LYS A 133 -5.65 -9.57 -7.07
C LYS A 133 -6.39 -10.52 -8.01
N TYR A 134 -7.70 -10.35 -8.16
CA TYR A 134 -8.51 -11.14 -9.09
C TYR A 134 -8.02 -10.98 -10.53
N PHE A 135 -7.80 -9.73 -10.98
CA PHE A 135 -7.32 -9.48 -12.33
C PHE A 135 -5.93 -10.10 -12.60
N LEU A 136 -5.00 -9.98 -11.65
CA LEU A 136 -3.68 -10.61 -11.75
C LEU A 136 -3.78 -12.15 -11.88
N SER A 137 -4.72 -12.77 -11.15
CA SER A 137 -4.96 -14.22 -11.23
C SER A 137 -5.53 -14.67 -12.59
N LEU A 138 -6.33 -13.83 -13.25
CA LEU A 138 -6.83 -14.10 -14.60
C LEU A 138 -5.72 -13.97 -15.64
N GLU A 139 -4.84 -12.99 -15.49
CA GLU A 139 -3.72 -12.78 -16.40
C GLU A 139 -2.74 -13.96 -16.36
N SER A 140 -2.36 -14.43 -15.16
CA SER A 140 -1.49 -15.60 -14.99
C SER A 140 -2.10 -16.89 -15.55
N ALA A 141 -3.40 -17.11 -15.35
CA ALA A 141 -4.14 -18.23 -15.94
C ALA A 141 -4.18 -18.16 -17.48
N SER A 142 -4.32 -16.96 -18.04
CA SER A 142 -4.29 -16.76 -19.49
C SER A 142 -2.92 -17.08 -20.09
N THR A 143 -1.81 -16.68 -19.44
CA THR A 143 -0.45 -16.98 -19.93
C THR A 143 -0.10 -18.46 -19.81
N ALA A 144 -0.62 -19.15 -18.79
CA ALA A 144 -0.40 -20.58 -18.60
C ALA A 144 -1.06 -21.44 -19.68
N SER A 145 -2.21 -21.00 -20.24
CA SER A 145 -2.88 -21.72 -21.32
C SER A 145 -2.30 -21.47 -22.71
N VAL A 146 -1.43 -20.46 -22.89
CA VAL A 146 -0.74 -20.19 -24.17
C VAL A 146 0.63 -20.86 -24.27
N ASN A 147 0.96 -21.84 -23.43
CA ASN A 147 2.21 -22.60 -23.58
C ASN A 147 2.20 -23.37 -24.92
N PRO A 148 3.00 -23.00 -25.93
CA PRO A 148 2.90 -23.55 -27.27
C PRO A 148 3.79 -24.79 -27.36
N LEU A 149 3.33 -25.90 -26.79
CA LEU A 149 3.91 -27.22 -27.02
C LEU A 149 2.88 -28.22 -27.52
N VAL A 150 2.03 -27.83 -28.47
CA VAL A 150 1.50 -28.79 -29.46
C VAL A 150 1.28 -28.06 -30.78
N HIS A 151 1.98 -28.51 -31.82
CA HIS A 151 1.76 -28.09 -33.19
C HIS A 151 0.28 -28.31 -33.58
N GLY A 152 -0.37 -27.29 -34.13
CA GLY A 152 -1.42 -27.52 -35.15
C GLY A 152 -2.89 -27.29 -34.80
N VAL A 153 -3.27 -26.56 -33.75
CA VAL A 153 -4.69 -26.19 -33.57
C VAL A 153 -4.90 -24.68 -33.44
N LYS A 154 -5.46 -24.10 -34.50
CA LYS A 154 -5.94 -22.72 -34.58
C LYS A 154 -7.18 -22.59 -33.70
N PHE A 155 -7.00 -22.35 -32.39
CA PHE A 155 -8.12 -22.06 -31.50
C PHE A 155 -8.63 -20.63 -31.74
N MET A 156 -9.87 -20.54 -32.23
CA MET A 156 -10.60 -19.30 -32.37
C MET A 156 -10.76 -18.63 -30.99
N ARG A 157 -10.34 -17.37 -30.90
CA ARG A 157 -10.65 -16.47 -29.77
C ARG A 157 -12.15 -16.11 -29.80
N SER A 158 -13.01 -17.03 -29.42
CA SER A 158 -14.43 -16.77 -29.22
C SER A 158 -14.81 -17.04 -27.78
N GLY A 159 -14.83 -16.00 -26.94
CA GLY A 159 -15.44 -16.11 -25.61
C GLY A 159 -14.79 -15.23 -24.56
N GLN A 160 -15.19 -13.95 -24.51
CA GLN A 160 -15.83 -13.30 -23.35
C GLN A 160 -15.71 -11.78 -23.49
N PRO A 161 -16.70 -11.13 -24.12
CA PRO A 161 -16.76 -9.66 -24.26
C PRO A 161 -16.65 -8.92 -22.92
N THR A 162 -17.06 -9.55 -21.82
CA THR A 162 -16.96 -9.03 -20.45
C THR A 162 -15.52 -8.94 -19.94
N LEU A 163 -14.68 -9.92 -20.29
CA LEU A 163 -13.29 -10.02 -19.83
C LEU A 163 -12.37 -9.06 -20.58
N GLN A 164 -12.68 -8.81 -21.85
CA GLN A 164 -11.98 -7.81 -22.66
C GLN A 164 -12.37 -6.37 -22.25
N LYS A 165 -13.64 -6.15 -21.88
CA LYS A 165 -14.12 -4.88 -21.31
C LYS A 165 -13.54 -4.61 -19.92
N SER A 166 -13.43 -5.61 -19.05
CA SER A 166 -12.80 -5.44 -17.72
C SER A 166 -11.30 -5.21 -17.81
N ARG A 167 -10.60 -5.86 -18.76
CA ARG A 167 -9.19 -5.59 -19.07
C ARG A 167 -8.94 -4.18 -19.59
N ALA A 168 -9.82 -3.68 -20.46
CA ALA A 168 -9.76 -2.30 -20.95
C ALA A 168 -10.03 -1.29 -19.82
N ALA A 169 -11.01 -1.55 -18.94
CA ALA A 169 -11.31 -0.69 -17.79
C ALA A 169 -10.16 -0.64 -16.77
N TYR A 170 -9.55 -1.78 -16.42
CA TYR A 170 -8.37 -1.81 -15.53
C TYR A 170 -7.16 -1.11 -16.17
N SER A 171 -6.93 -1.31 -17.46
CA SER A 171 -5.87 -0.64 -18.22
C SER A 171 -6.04 0.89 -18.30
N GLN A 172 -7.27 1.40 -18.21
CA GLN A 172 -7.55 2.84 -18.30
C GLN A 172 -7.66 3.53 -16.94
N HIS A 173 -7.86 2.80 -15.83
CA HIS A 173 -8.09 3.42 -14.51
C HIS A 173 -7.17 2.98 -13.37
N SER A 174 -6.49 1.83 -13.44
CA SER A 174 -5.82 1.27 -12.24
C SER A 174 -4.55 0.47 -12.50
N ALA A 175 -4.17 0.21 -13.75
CA ALA A 175 -2.96 -0.52 -14.04
C ALA A 175 -1.75 0.31 -13.61
N ASN A 176 -1.19 -0.01 -12.43
CA ASN A 176 0.15 0.42 -12.09
C ASN A 176 1.08 -0.18 -13.15
N PRO A 177 1.73 0.63 -14.02
CA PRO A 177 2.49 0.13 -15.16
C PRO A 177 3.58 -0.86 -14.75
N GLY A 178 4.09 -0.74 -13.50
CA GLY A 178 5.07 -1.65 -12.92
C GLY A 178 4.59 -3.08 -12.65
N CYS A 179 3.29 -3.37 -12.74
CA CYS A 179 2.74 -4.72 -12.57
C CYS A 179 2.68 -5.52 -13.87
N ARG A 180 2.95 -4.92 -15.04
CA ARG A 180 3.06 -5.64 -16.33
C ARG A 180 4.52 -5.97 -16.58
N LYS A 181 4.89 -7.25 -16.47
CA LYS A 181 6.13 -7.78 -17.04
C LYS A 181 5.80 -8.66 -18.23
#